data_AF-A0A519W5E9-F1
#
_entry.id   AF-A0A519W5E9-F1
#
_cell.length_a   1.000
_cell.length_b   1.000
_cell.length_c   1.000
_cell.angle_alpha   90.00
_cell.angle_beta   90.00
_cell.angle_gamma   90.00
#
_symmetry.space_group_name_H-M   'P 1'
#
loop_
_entity.id
_entity.type
_entity.pdbx_description
1 polymer ?
#
loop_
_entity_poly.entity_id
_entity_poly.type
_entity_poly.pdbx_seq_one_letter_code
_entity_poly.pdbx_strand_id
1 'polypeptide(L)'
;MKLQLDIKSLVVGFVGAALLITSFSFKDQQDGENGRYTTKRMEYGIIILDTKTGDFIRNSNSANENNWYKGSFRAIHAEVVTKKR
;
A
#
# COMPACT_ATOMS: atom_id res chain seq x y z
N MET A 1 -42.92 -4.85 31.43
CA MET A 1 -43.10 -4.95 29.96
C MET A 1 -42.45 -6.25 29.50
N LYS A 2 -43.14 -7.13 28.77
CA LYS A 2 -42.55 -8.33 28.17
C LYS A 2 -42.24 -8.02 26.71
N LEU A 3 -40.96 -7.96 26.36
CA LEU A 3 -40.52 -7.81 24.98
C LEU A 3 -40.79 -9.13 24.25
N GLN A 4 -41.85 -9.16 23.43
CA GLN A 4 -42.11 -10.28 22.53
C GLN A 4 -41.28 -10.06 21.27
N LEU A 5 -40.13 -10.70 21.18
CA LEU A 5 -39.31 -10.68 19.98
C LEU A 5 -39.94 -11.61 18.93
N ASP A 6 -40.51 -11.02 17.89
CA ASP A 6 -40.90 -11.77 16.69
C ASP A 6 -39.63 -12.20 15.95
N ILE A 7 -39.44 -13.52 15.88
CA ILE A 7 -38.29 -14.16 15.22
C ILE A 7 -38.17 -13.69 13.77
N LYS A 8 -39.28 -13.39 13.09
CA LYS A 8 -39.26 -12.89 11.70
C LYS A 8 -38.57 -11.54 11.60
N SER A 9 -38.90 -10.63 12.52
CA SER A 9 -38.28 -9.31 12.60
C SER A 9 -36.80 -9.38 12.97
N LEU A 10 -36.43 -10.34 13.82
CA LEU A 10 -35.03 -10.59 14.17
C LEU A 10 -34.20 -11.08 12.98
N VAL A 11 -34.76 -11.98 12.16
CA VAL A 11 -34.12 -12.48 10.94
C VAL A 11 -33.94 -11.36 9.91
N VAL A 12 -34.97 -10.54 9.69
CA VAL A 12 -34.88 -9.40 8.75
C VAL A 12 -33.83 -8.38 9.21
N GLY A 13 -33.79 -8.07 10.51
CA GLY A 13 -32.76 -7.19 11.09
C GLY A 13 -31.35 -7.77 10.96
N PHE A 14 -31.19 -9.07 11.19
CA PHE A 14 -29.91 -9.77 11.03
C PHE A 14 -29.41 -9.74 9.59
N VAL A 15 -30.29 -10.03 8.62
CA VAL A 15 -29.95 -9.97 7.18
C VAL A 15 -29.53 -8.57 6.77
N GLY A 16 -30.26 -7.54 7.23
CA GLY A 16 -29.90 -6.14 6.98
C GLY A 16 -28.52 -5.78 7.55
N ALA A 17 -28.24 -6.18 8.79
CA ALA A 17 -26.93 -5.94 9.41
C ALA A 17 -25.80 -6.68 8.69
N ALA A 18 -26.01 -7.93 8.27
CA ALA A 18 -25.01 -8.72 7.53
C ALA A 18 -24.69 -8.09 6.16
N LEU A 19 -25.69 -7.56 5.46
CA LEU A 19 -25.49 -6.86 4.18
C LEU A 19 -24.67 -5.57 4.36
N LEU A 20 -24.89 -4.82 5.44
CA LEU A 20 -24.09 -3.64 5.74
C LEU A 20 -22.63 -4.04 6.06
N ILE A 21 -22.41 -5.01 6.94
CA ILE A 21 -21.06 -5.48 7.31
C ILE A 21 -20.30 -5.95 6.07
N THR A 22 -20.93 -6.75 5.20
CA THR A 22 -20.31 -7.19 3.94
C THR A 22 -19.98 -6.02 3.02
N SER A 23 -20.88 -5.03 2.86
CA SER A 23 -20.61 -3.86 2.03
C SER A 23 -19.42 -3.00 2.51
N PHE A 24 -19.21 -2.88 3.82
CA PHE A 24 -18.07 -2.17 4.38
C PHE A 24 -16.78 -3.02 4.39
N SER A 25 -16.89 -4.34 4.46
CA SER A 25 -15.73 -5.25 4.47
C SER A 25 -14.97 -5.28 3.14
N PHE A 26 -15.59 -4.89 2.02
CA PHE A 26 -14.91 -4.82 0.70
C PHE A 26 -14.09 -3.54 0.50
N LYS A 27 -14.14 -2.57 1.41
CA LYS A 27 -13.39 -1.31 1.25
C LYS A 27 -11.94 -1.34 1.72
N ASP A 28 -11.52 -2.40 2.40
CA ASP A 28 -10.17 -2.47 3.00
C ASP A 28 -9.16 -3.29 2.17
N GLN A 29 -9.56 -3.82 1.02
CA GLN A 29 -8.64 -4.41 0.03
C GLN A 29 -8.18 -3.37 -1.00
N GLN A 30 -7.82 -2.17 -0.55
CA GLN A 30 -7.12 -1.20 -1.39
C GLN A 30 -5.58 -1.36 -1.29
N ASP A 31 -5.10 -2.56 -0.95
CA ASP A 31 -3.70 -2.96 -1.08
C ASP A 31 -3.31 -3.36 -2.54
N GLY A 32 -4.18 -3.06 -3.52
CA GLY A 32 -4.17 -3.70 -4.83
C GLY A 32 -3.79 -2.86 -6.05
N GLU A 33 -3.66 -1.54 -5.96
CA GLU A 33 -3.02 -0.78 -7.02
C GLU A 33 -1.62 -0.39 -6.55
N ASN A 34 -0.64 -1.23 -6.90
CA ASN A 34 0.74 -0.77 -7.04
C ASN A 34 0.71 0.37 -8.06
N GLY A 35 0.44 1.59 -7.57
CA GLY A 35 0.53 2.80 -8.35
C GLY A 35 1.89 2.84 -9.05
N ARG A 36 1.95 3.54 -10.18
CA ARG A 36 3.20 3.69 -10.94
C ARG A 36 4.37 4.09 -10.04
N TYR A 37 4.09 4.89 -9.01
CA TYR A 37 5.07 5.27 -8.00
C TYR A 37 4.72 4.63 -6.67
N THR A 38 5.68 3.95 -6.07
CA THR A 38 5.59 3.44 -4.69
C THR A 38 6.62 4.15 -3.81
N THR A 39 6.23 4.49 -2.59
CA THR A 39 7.11 5.17 -1.63
C THR A 39 7.32 4.27 -0.43
N LYS A 40 8.58 4.01 -0.10
CA LYS A 40 8.97 3.24 1.09
C LYS A 40 9.88 4.05 1.98
N ARG A 41 9.50 4.20 3.24
CA ARG A 41 10.34 4.76 4.30
C ARG A 41 11.08 3.63 5.01
N MET A 42 12.37 3.80 5.21
CA MET A 42 13.27 2.89 5.92
C MET A 42 14.00 3.66 7.02
N GLU A 43 14.67 2.94 7.92
CA GLU A 43 15.40 3.51 9.05
C GLU A 43 16.43 4.58 8.63
N TYR A 44 17.07 4.38 7.48
CA TYR A 44 18.11 5.27 6.95
C TYR A 44 17.66 6.05 5.70
N GLY A 45 16.36 6.28 5.50
CA GLY A 45 15.92 7.12 4.39
C GLY A 45 14.57 6.82 3.75
N ILE A 46 14.27 7.53 2.68
CA ILE A 46 13.05 7.40 1.89
C ILE A 46 13.45 7.01 0.46
N ILE A 47 12.70 6.08 -0.15
CA ILE A 47 12.83 5.74 -1.57
C ILE A 47 11.46 5.88 -2.23
N ILE A 48 11.43 6.56 -3.37
CA ILE A 48 10.30 6.64 -4.28
C ILE A 48 10.71 5.90 -5.55
N LEU A 49 9.97 4.87 -5.94
CA LEU A 49 10.28 3.97 -7.05
C LEU A 49 9.18 4.03 -8.12
N ASP A 50 9.56 4.27 -9.38
CA ASP A 50 8.73 4.00 -10.55
C ASP A 50 8.75 2.49 -10.83
N THR A 51 7.65 1.81 -10.54
CA THR A 51 7.50 0.36 -10.66
C THR A 51 7.49 -0.11 -12.12
N LYS A 52 7.29 0.79 -13.10
CA LYS A 52 7.31 0.44 -14.53
C LYS A 52 8.70 0.51 -15.13
N THR A 53 9.48 1.55 -14.81
CA THR A 53 10.82 1.74 -15.41
C THR A 53 11.94 1.18 -14.54
N GLY A 54 11.72 1.11 -13.21
CA GLY A 54 12.77 0.82 -12.23
C GLY A 54 13.61 2.03 -11.87
N ASP A 55 13.20 3.24 -12.28
CA ASP A 55 13.82 4.48 -11.85
C ASP A 55 13.39 4.83 -10.43
N PHE A 56 14.28 5.44 -9.67
CA PHE A 56 13.99 5.79 -8.28
C PHE A 56 14.60 7.12 -7.90
N ILE A 57 14.03 7.72 -6.86
CA ILE A 57 14.60 8.85 -6.14
C ILE A 57 14.74 8.41 -4.68
N ARG A 58 15.93 8.52 -4.11
CA ARG A 58 16.21 8.16 -2.71
C ARG A 58 16.75 9.35 -1.95
N ASN A 59 16.39 9.45 -0.68
CA ASN A 59 17.08 10.31 0.29
C ASN A 59 17.59 9.44 1.43
N SER A 60 18.92 9.37 1.61
CA SER A 60 19.58 8.56 2.64
C SER A 60 19.69 9.23 4.00
N ASN A 61 19.22 10.47 4.14
CA ASN A 61 19.13 11.17 5.40
C ASN A 61 17.86 12.01 5.38
N SER A 62 16.77 11.44 5.90
CA SER A 62 15.46 12.10 5.93
C SER A 62 15.44 13.42 6.71
N ALA A 63 16.48 13.72 7.51
CA ALA A 63 16.63 14.99 8.22
C ALA A 63 17.34 16.08 7.39
N ASN A 64 17.91 15.74 6.23
CA ASN A 64 18.59 16.70 5.36
C ASN A 64 17.90 16.74 3.99
N GLU A 65 17.26 17.88 3.70
CA GLU A 65 16.51 18.12 2.46
C GLU A 65 17.39 18.11 1.21
N ASN A 66 18.73 18.22 1.33
CA ASN A 66 19.65 18.30 0.20
C ASN A 66 20.19 16.94 -0.29
N ASN A 67 19.81 15.82 0.35
CA ASN A 67 20.36 14.49 0.06
C ASN A 67 19.48 13.64 -0.87
N TRP A 68 18.86 14.25 -1.87
CA TRP A 68 18.08 13.52 -2.88
C TRP A 68 18.96 13.04 -4.03
N TYR A 69 18.89 11.75 -4.33
CA TYR A 69 19.61 11.11 -5.42
C TYR A 69 18.62 10.43 -6.36
N LYS A 70 18.72 10.73 -7.65
CA LYS A 70 17.99 10.04 -8.71
C LYS A 70 18.86 8.93 -9.29
N GLY A 71 18.27 7.77 -9.53
CA GLY A 71 18.97 6.64 -10.13
C GLY A 71 18.02 5.73 -10.90
N SER A 72 18.61 4.75 -11.59
CA SER A 72 17.87 3.68 -12.27
C SER A 72 18.43 2.34 -11.83
N PHE A 73 17.55 1.43 -11.41
CA PHE A 73 17.95 0.10 -10.99
C PHE A 73 18.68 -0.64 -12.11
N ARG A 74 18.20 -0.50 -13.36
CA ARG A 74 18.79 -1.16 -14.54
C ARG A 74 20.23 -0.74 -14.78
N ALA A 75 20.51 0.57 -14.67
CA ALA A 75 21.85 1.12 -14.86
C ALA A 75 22.83 0.62 -13.79
N ILE A 76 22.40 0.66 -12.52
CA ILE A 76 23.23 0.20 -11.39
C ILE A 76 23.49 -1.29 -11.47
N HIS A 77 22.47 -2.09 -11.80
CA HIS A 77 22.62 -3.54 -11.94
C HIS A 77 23.62 -3.90 -13.05
N ALA A 78 23.53 -3.24 -14.22
CA ALA A 78 24.47 -3.45 -15.31
C ALA A 78 25.92 -3.11 -14.90
N GLU A 79 26.12 -1.98 -14.22
CA GLU A 79 27.45 -1.58 -13.72
C GLU A 79 28.03 -2.63 -12.76
N VAL A 80 27.25 -3.11 -11.79
CA VAL A 80 27.70 -4.13 -10.82
C VAL A 80 28.05 -5.45 -11.50
N VAL A 81 27.29 -5.87 -12.52
CA VAL A 81 27.60 -7.09 -13.28
C VAL A 81 28.91 -6.94 -14.05
N THR A 82 29.14 -5.78 -14.67
CA THR A 82 30.38 -5.54 -15.43
C THR A 82 31.63 -5.45 -14.54
N LYS A 83 31.54 -4.86 -13.34
CA LYS A 83 32.67 -4.77 -12.40
C LYS A 83 33.06 -6.09 -11.75
N LYS A 84 32.20 -7.12 -11.82
CA LYS A 84 32.47 -8.45 -11.26
C LYS A 84 33.15 -9.41 -12.25
N ARG A 85 33.33 -9.01 -13.51
CA ARG A 85 34.13 -9.75 -14.51
C ARG A 85 35.51 -9.12 -14.63
#